data_AF-T1HLE5-F1
#
_entry.id   AF-T1HLE5-F1
#
_cell.length_a   1.000
_cell.length_b   1.000
_cell.length_c   1.000
_cell.angle_alpha   90.00
_cell.angle_beta   90.00
_cell.angle_gamma   90.00
#
_symmetry.space_group_name_H-M   'P 1'
#
loop_
_entity.id
_entity.type
_entity.pdbx_description
1 polymer ?
#
loop_
_entity_poly.entity_id
_entity_poly.type
_entity_poly.pdbx_seq_one_letter_code
_entity_poly.pdbx_strand_id
1 'polypeptide(L)'
;MDVAYLPFISLRCSNMKAQAAIAYAEKEGIPVVRDVKLARKLYSSYTAYSFISINDDALMAVMDILILLRRVELEELDAFEGNNDNDEFYGKVSQELPLEDSGGELCDKKQ
;
A
#
# COMPACT_ATOMS: atom_id res chain seq x y z
N MET A 1 -6.07 -11.93 10.97
CA MET A 1 -4.79 -11.19 11.10
C MET A 1 -5.03 -9.91 10.34
N ASP A 2 -5.18 -8.80 11.04
CA ASP A 2 -5.64 -7.56 10.43
C ASP A 2 -4.46 -6.87 9.74
N VAL A 3 -4.65 -6.50 8.48
CA VAL A 3 -3.65 -5.77 7.70
C VAL A 3 -3.70 -4.31 8.09
N ALA A 4 -2.53 -3.69 8.34
CA ALA A 4 -2.47 -2.28 8.65
C ALA A 4 -2.86 -1.43 7.42
N TYR A 5 -3.71 -0.42 7.64
CA TYR A 5 -4.16 0.50 6.59
C TYR A 5 -3.14 1.58 6.23
N LEU A 6 -2.15 1.81 7.09
CA LEU A 6 -1.08 2.79 6.87
C LEU A 6 0.28 2.10 6.73
N PRO A 7 1.19 2.65 5.90
CA PRO A 7 2.52 2.10 5.74
C PRO A 7 3.33 2.21 7.04
N PHE A 8 4.07 1.13 7.31
CA PHE A 8 4.85 0.94 8.52
C PHE A 8 6.35 0.82 8.19
N ILE A 9 7.18 1.53 8.94
CA ILE A 9 8.64 1.49 8.77
C ILE A 9 9.20 0.32 9.57
N SER A 10 9.43 -0.80 8.90
CA SER A 10 10.00 -2.01 9.52
C SER A 10 11.49 -1.88 9.84
N LEU A 11 12.25 -1.23 8.96
CA LEU A 11 13.70 -1.10 9.07
C LEU A 11 14.16 0.32 8.74
N ARG A 12 15.08 0.85 9.55
CA ARG A 12 15.81 2.10 9.26
C ARG A 12 17.30 1.89 9.52
N CYS A 13 18.12 1.98 8.48
CA CYS A 13 19.57 1.78 8.58
C CYS A 13 20.34 2.72 7.63
N SER A 14 21.64 2.88 7.87
CA SER A 14 22.53 3.73 7.07
C SER A 14 23.91 3.09 6.85
N ASN A 15 24.69 3.66 5.94
CA ASN A 15 26.07 3.26 5.64
C ASN A 15 26.17 1.76 5.28
N MET A 16 27.15 1.04 5.84
CA MET A 16 27.38 -0.38 5.58
C MET A 16 26.17 -1.25 5.91
N LYS A 17 25.38 -0.90 6.94
CA LYS A 17 24.15 -1.64 7.27
C LYS A 17 23.10 -1.53 6.17
N ALA A 18 23.01 -0.36 5.52
CA ALA A 18 22.10 -0.19 4.39
C ALA A 18 22.54 -1.01 3.16
N GLN A 19 23.85 -1.11 2.90
CA GLN A 19 24.35 -1.97 1.83
C GLN A 19 24.03 -3.45 2.08
N ALA A 20 24.23 -3.92 3.32
CA ALA A 20 23.89 -5.27 3.71
C ALA A 20 22.38 -5.54 3.62
N ALA A 21 21.54 -4.58 4.02
CA ALA A 21 20.09 -4.70 3.93
C ALA A 21 19.61 -4.78 2.48
N ILE A 22 20.18 -3.98 1.57
CA ILE A 22 19.86 -4.03 0.14
C ILE A 22 20.26 -5.39 -0.45
N ALA A 23 21.48 -5.85 -0.18
CA ALA A 23 21.94 -7.16 -0.68
C ALA A 23 21.08 -8.31 -0.15
N TYR A 24 20.61 -8.22 1.10
CA TYR A 24 19.71 -9.21 1.67
C TYR A 24 18.31 -9.15 1.04
N ALA A 25 17.75 -7.95 0.84
CA ALA A 25 16.46 -7.77 0.18
C ALA A 25 16.46 -8.36 -1.23
N GLU A 26 17.50 -8.07 -2.02
CA GLU A 26 17.67 -8.62 -3.37
C GLU A 26 17.78 -10.15 -3.35
N LYS A 27 18.52 -10.72 -2.39
CA LYS A 27 18.64 -12.18 -2.21
C LYS A 27 17.30 -12.86 -1.94
N GLU A 28 16.44 -12.21 -1.17
CA GLU A 28 15.11 -12.74 -0.80
C GLU A 28 14.01 -12.35 -1.80
N GLY A 29 14.34 -11.67 -2.89
CA GLY A 29 13.37 -11.24 -3.91
C GLY A 29 12.49 -10.06 -3.50
N ILE A 30 12.90 -9.26 -2.52
CA ILE A 30 12.18 -8.06 -2.09
C ILE A 30 12.56 -6.87 -3.00
N PRO A 31 11.59 -6.19 -3.64
CA PRO A 31 11.87 -5.06 -4.53
C PRO A 31 12.60 -3.91 -3.82
N VAL A 32 13.72 -3.44 -4.41
CA VAL A 32 14.50 -2.29 -3.91
C VAL A 32 14.29 -1.08 -4.80
N VAL A 33 13.56 -0.08 -4.30
CA VAL A 33 13.29 1.17 -5.02
C VAL A 33 14.27 2.27 -4.59
N ARG A 34 14.87 2.96 -5.57
CA ARG A 34 15.80 4.08 -5.34
C ARG A 34 15.12 5.43 -5.51
N ASP A 35 14.49 5.93 -4.44
CA ASP A 35 14.09 7.34 -4.33
C ASP A 35 14.95 8.07 -3.30
N VAL A 36 15.89 8.89 -3.77
CA VAL A 36 16.85 9.59 -2.90
C VAL A 36 16.15 10.66 -2.04
N LYS A 37 15.13 11.35 -2.56
CA LYS A 37 14.47 12.45 -1.83
C LYS A 37 13.59 11.86 -0.74
N LEU A 38 12.78 10.87 -1.08
CA LEU A 38 11.89 10.22 -0.12
C LEU A 38 12.67 9.46 0.95
N ALA A 39 13.72 8.71 0.58
CA ALA A 39 14.53 7.98 1.54
C ALA A 39 15.20 8.91 2.57
N ARG A 40 15.70 10.08 2.13
CA ARG A 40 16.28 11.08 3.05
C ARG A 40 15.22 11.63 4.01
N LYS A 41 14.04 11.96 3.50
CA LYS A 41 12.92 12.47 4.32
C LYS A 41 12.46 11.45 5.35
N LEU A 42 12.24 10.20 4.92
CA LEU A 42 11.86 9.12 5.83
C LEU A 42 12.93 8.87 6.89
N TYR A 43 14.22 8.92 6.49
CA TYR A 43 15.31 8.76 7.44
C TYR A 43 15.38 9.90 8.45
N SER A 44 15.14 11.16 8.08
CA SER A 44 15.17 12.28 9.03
C SER A 44 13.96 12.33 9.94
N SER A 45 12.76 12.04 9.42
CA SER A 45 11.49 12.34 10.09
C SER A 45 10.91 11.19 10.90
N TYR A 46 11.31 9.95 10.62
CA TYR A 46 10.71 8.76 11.23
C TYR A 46 11.73 7.81 11.86
N THR A 47 11.25 6.98 12.78
CA THR A 47 12.01 5.90 13.42
C THR A 47 11.57 4.54 12.93
N ALA A 48 12.41 3.52 13.14
CA ALA A 48 11.97 2.15 12.97
C ALA A 48 10.78 1.86 13.90
N TYR A 49 9.89 0.99 13.43
CA TYR A 49 8.65 0.59 14.08
C TYR A 49 7.63 1.71 14.28
N SER A 50 7.57 2.65 13.34
CA SER A 50 6.58 3.73 13.32
C SER A 50 5.74 3.70 12.05
N PHE A 51 4.51 4.22 12.14
CA PHE A 51 3.66 4.47 10.99
C PHE A 51 3.92 5.86 10.41
N ILE A 52 3.73 6.00 9.09
CA ILE A 52 3.79 7.30 8.42
C ILE A 52 2.50 8.08 8.74
N SER A 53 2.65 9.35 9.11
CA SER A 53 1.53 10.21 9.50
C SER A 53 0.63 10.57 8.32
N ILE A 54 -0.68 10.64 8.55
CA ILE A 54 -1.68 11.07 7.56
C ILE A 54 -1.44 12.52 7.11
N ASN A 55 -0.87 13.34 7.99
CA ASN A 55 -0.65 14.77 7.72
C ASN A 55 0.71 15.06 7.05
N ASP A 56 1.49 14.03 6.71
CA ASP A 56 2.80 14.16 6.08
C ASP A 56 2.72 13.77 4.60
N ASP A 57 3.23 14.63 3.71
CA ASP A 57 3.30 14.37 2.26
C ASP A 57 4.19 13.16 1.90
N ALA A 58 5.03 12.67 2.83
CA ALA A 58 5.73 11.41 2.68
C ALA A 58 4.78 10.22 2.55
N LEU A 59 3.57 10.30 3.13
CA LEU A 59 2.58 9.23 3.04
C LEU A 59 2.18 8.99 1.58
N MET A 60 1.79 10.06 0.87
CA MET A 60 1.35 9.94 -0.51
C MET A 60 2.45 9.37 -1.40
N ALA A 61 3.68 9.86 -1.25
CA ALA A 61 4.82 9.35 -2.02
C ALA A 61 5.10 7.86 -1.78
N VAL A 62 4.94 7.38 -0.54
CA VAL A 62 5.08 5.94 -0.23
C VAL A 62 3.91 5.14 -0.82
N MET A 63 2.68 5.65 -0.72
CA MET A 63 1.50 4.99 -1.29
C MET A 63 1.61 4.86 -2.82
N ASP A 64 2.11 5.89 -3.51
CA ASP A 64 2.34 5.86 -4.96
C ASP A 64 3.32 4.74 -5.35
N ILE A 65 4.40 4.55 -4.58
CA ILE A 65 5.35 3.45 -4.78
C ILE A 65 4.66 2.10 -4.57
N LEU A 66 3.85 1.94 -3.52
CA LEU A 66 3.14 0.69 -3.25
C LEU A 66 2.14 0.35 -4.36
N ILE A 67 1.41 1.33 -4.88
CA ILE A 67 0.49 1.17 -6.01
C ILE A 67 1.26 0.77 -7.27
N LEU A 68 2.40 1.42 -7.53
CA LEU A 68 3.25 1.09 -8.66
C LEU A 68 3.77 -0.35 -8.58
N LEU A 69 4.27 -0.78 -7.42
CA LEU A 69 4.77 -2.14 -7.23
C LEU A 69 3.67 -3.18 -7.48
N ARG A 70 2.47 -2.96 -6.92
CA ARG A 70 1.32 -3.84 -7.20
C ARG A 70 1.00 -3.92 -8.69
N ARG A 71 1.05 -2.78 -9.39
CA ARG A 71 0.78 -2.77 -10.82
C ARG A 71 1.83 -3.56 -11.61
N VAL A 72 3.11 -3.43 -11.28
CA VAL A 72 4.20 -4.19 -11.92
C VAL A 72 4.02 -5.69 -11.68
N GLU A 73 3.66 -6.09 -10.46
CA GLU A 73 3.38 -7.50 -10.13
C GLU A 73 2.20 -8.05 -10.93
N LEU A 74 1.12 -7.28 -11.09
CA LEU A 74 -0.04 -7.68 -11.89
C LEU A 74 0.27 -7.77 -13.39
N GLU A 75 0.99 -6.79 -13.96
CA GLU A 75 1.39 -6.83 -15.37
C GLU A 75 2.32 -8.03 -15.67
N GLU A 76 3.15 -8.44 -14.70
CA GLU A 76 3.95 -9.66 -14.81
C GLU A 76 3.07 -10.92 -14.81
N LEU A 77 2.08 -11.01 -13.92
CA LEU A 77 1.15 -12.14 -13.85
C LEU A 77 0.28 -12.27 -15.12
N ASP A 78 -0.27 -11.17 -15.62
CA ASP A 78 -1.08 -11.14 -16.85
C ASP A 78 -0.25 -11.59 -18.08
N ALA A 79 1.06 -11.30 -18.09
CA ALA A 79 1.97 -11.78 -19.14
C ALA A 79 2.22 -13.30 -19.08
N PHE A 80 2.04 -13.94 -17.92
CA PHE A 80 2.10 -15.40 -17.77
C PHE A 80 0.77 -16.10 -18.10
N GLU A 81 -0.37 -15.41 -17.98
CA GLU A 81 -1.72 -15.97 -18.23
C GLU A 81 -2.19 -15.91 -19.70
N GLY A 82 -1.38 -15.37 -20.61
CA GLY A 82 -1.63 -15.36 -22.06
C GLY A 82 -1.66 -16.74 -22.77
N ASN A 83 -1.93 -17.84 -22.05
CA ASN A 83 -2.09 -19.20 -22.58
C ASN A 83 -3.25 -20.01 -21.98
N ASN A 84 -4.16 -19.43 -21.21
CA ASN A 84 -5.42 -20.12 -20.88
C ASN A 84 -6.59 -19.14 -20.92
N ASP A 85 -7.54 -19.42 -21.81
CA ASP A 85 -8.84 -18.77 -21.80
C ASP A 85 -9.53 -18.99 -20.43
N ASN A 86 -10.25 -17.95 -19.99
CA ASN A 86 -11.27 -17.88 -18.92
C ASN A 86 -10.85 -17.16 -17.61
N ASP A 87 -11.00 -15.84 -17.55
CA ASP A 87 -10.97 -15.09 -16.28
C ASP A 87 -12.20 -14.19 -16.06
N GLU A 88 -13.17 -14.75 -15.35
CA GLU A 88 -14.37 -14.09 -14.82
C GLU A 88 -14.15 -13.68 -13.34
N PHE A 89 -12.95 -13.18 -12.99
CA PHE A 89 -12.58 -12.99 -11.57
C PHE A 89 -12.56 -11.53 -11.10
N TYR A 90 -12.21 -10.55 -11.94
CA TYR A 90 -12.08 -9.15 -11.52
C TYR A 90 -13.40 -8.40 -11.26
N GLY A 91 -14.57 -9.01 -11.54
CA GLY A 91 -15.88 -8.39 -11.35
C GLY A 91 -16.39 -8.29 -9.90
N LYS A 92 -15.77 -8.99 -8.94
CA LYS A 92 -16.34 -9.14 -7.58
C LYS A 92 -15.83 -8.15 -6.53
N VAL A 93 -14.82 -7.33 -6.82
CA VAL A 93 -14.21 -6.44 -5.79
C VAL A 93 -14.97 -5.11 -5.63
N SER A 94 -15.91 -4.77 -6.52
CA SER A 94 -16.59 -3.45 -6.52
C SER A 94 -17.93 -3.38 -5.78
N GLN A 95 -18.40 -4.46 -5.17
CA GLN A 95 -19.60 -4.48 -4.32
C GLN A 95 -19.15 -5.18 -3.03
N GLU A 96 -18.83 -4.48 -1.95
CA GLU A 96 -19.80 -3.92 -1.02
C GLU A 96 -19.15 -2.80 -0.19
N LEU A 97 -19.68 -1.57 -0.30
CA LEU A 97 -19.60 -0.56 0.76
C LEU A 97 -21.04 -0.30 1.20
N PRO A 98 -21.47 -0.72 2.40
CA PRO A 98 -22.80 -0.36 2.89
C PRO A 98 -22.83 1.13 3.19
N LEU A 99 -23.69 1.86 2.47
CA LEU A 99 -24.07 3.22 2.82
C LEU A 99 -24.98 3.16 4.05
N GLU A 100 -24.52 3.67 5.18
CA GLU A 100 -25.35 3.85 6.37
C GLU A 100 -26.41 4.93 6.11
N ASP A 101 -27.67 4.52 5.93
CA ASP A 101 -28.79 5.45 5.85
C ASP A 101 -29.31 5.76 7.25
N SER A 102 -28.89 6.90 7.79
CA SER A 102 -29.46 7.50 9.00
C SER A 102 -30.70 8.32 8.62
N GLY A 103 -31.79 7.64 8.29
CA GLY A 103 -33.10 8.24 8.07
C GLY A 103 -33.89 8.33 9.38
N GLY A 104 -33.82 9.48 10.07
CA GLY A 104 -34.69 9.79 11.20
C GLY A 104 -36.13 10.03 10.76
N GLU A 105 -37.08 9.25 11.30
CA GLU A 105 -38.51 9.56 11.20
C GLU A 105 -38.93 10.47 12.35
N LEU A 106 -39.20 11.73 12.02
CA LEU A 106 -39.90 12.70 12.86
C LEU A 106 -41.21 13.10 12.14
N CYS A 107 -42.32 12.79 12.79
CA CYS A 107 -43.68 13.37 12.72
C CYS A 107 -44.27 13.82 11.36
N ASP A 108 -45.48 13.31 11.01
CA ASP A 108 -46.73 14.06 11.25
C ASP A 108 -48.02 13.38 10.71
N LYS A 109 -49.03 13.33 11.60
CA LYS A 109 -50.46 13.69 11.43
C LYS A 109 -51.46 12.87 10.57
N LYS A 110 -52.57 12.59 11.29
CA LYS A 110 -54.00 12.55 10.91
C LYS A 110 -54.52 11.29 10.20
N GLN A 111 -55.36 10.52 10.91
CA GLN A 111 -56.83 10.70 10.91
C GLN A 111 -57.45 10.06 12.15
#